data_AF-A0A955FPQ5-F1
#
_entry.id   AF-A0A955FPQ5-F1
#
_cell.length_a   1.000
_cell.length_b   1.000
_cell.length_c   1.000
_cell.angle_alpha   90.00
_cell.angle_beta   90.00
_cell.angle_gamma   90.00
#
_symmetry.space_group_name_H-M   'P 1'
#
loop_
_entity.id
_entity.type
_entity.pdbx_description
1 polymer ?
#
loop_
_entity_poly.entity_id
_entity_poly.type
_entity_poly.pdbx_seq_one_letter_code
_entity_poly.pdbx_strand_id
1 'polypeptide(L)'
;PDKSPSPYALGWPRNGTAANWFSRVTSPNGSLTNNQHVVMPGQIAVFEFKLNAPLNAPTGQLRQYFRPTFESDPYNNLGNLSWVNFSVTPAKYIAQYINQSPRPYATPGQSRSVYFEYRNIGATRWYDDTSAPSGYNPIHLAATNPINKSSIFSYGWPSSGRPNLNFTKVFESNGVTLATNQHVVEPGQIARFEFTLTPPWNTPRGNYREFFQPVIEGASQWSMGGLAWFDFSVD
;
A
#
# COMPACT_ATOMS: atom_id res chain seq x y z
N PRO A 1 17.80 36.12 18.93
CA PRO A 1 16.75 35.09 18.94
C PRO A 1 16.72 34.34 17.60
N ASP A 2 16.76 33.03 17.51
CA ASP A 2 17.18 31.94 18.38
C ASP A 2 17.46 30.81 17.37
N LYS A 3 18.21 29.82 17.81
CA LYS A 3 18.78 28.67 17.11
C LYS A 3 17.97 28.07 15.94
N SER A 4 18.73 27.68 14.90
CA SER A 4 18.50 26.62 13.90
C SER A 4 17.57 25.47 14.31
N PRO A 5 16.81 24.89 13.37
CA PRO A 5 17.17 23.56 12.80
C PRO A 5 17.22 23.63 11.25
N SER A 6 18.25 23.16 10.55
CA SER A 6 18.56 21.75 10.19
C SER A 6 17.38 20.95 9.60
N PRO A 7 17.62 19.99 8.68
CA PRO A 7 17.63 20.16 7.23
C PRO A 7 16.58 19.27 6.58
N TYR A 8 15.61 19.77 5.80
CA TYR A 8 14.68 18.85 5.12
C TYR A 8 14.40 19.21 3.67
N ALA A 9 14.72 18.20 2.85
CA ALA A 9 14.55 18.07 1.42
C ALA A 9 13.11 18.28 0.96
N LEU A 10 12.96 18.43 -0.37
CA LEU A 10 11.75 18.24 -1.18
C LEU A 10 10.59 17.60 -0.40
N GLY A 11 9.52 18.36 -0.15
CA GLY A 11 8.29 17.85 0.46
C GLY A 11 7.41 17.15 -0.58
N TRP A 12 7.67 15.87 -0.80
CA TRP A 12 6.89 14.91 -1.60
C TRP A 12 5.47 14.69 -1.04
N PRO A 13 4.48 14.32 -1.87
CA PRO A 13 3.64 13.17 -1.58
C PRO A 13 4.44 11.92 -1.97
N ARG A 14 4.69 11.03 -1.01
CA ARG A 14 5.37 9.73 -1.20
C ARG A 14 4.83 9.01 -2.45
N ASN A 15 5.71 8.65 -3.40
CA ASN A 15 5.55 7.63 -4.47
C ASN A 15 5.51 8.07 -5.95
N GLY A 16 6.06 9.22 -6.34
CA GLY A 16 6.25 9.55 -7.77
C GLY A 16 7.72 9.82 -8.13
N THR A 17 8.43 8.88 -8.75
CA THR A 17 9.80 9.08 -9.25
C THR A 17 9.87 10.31 -10.16
N ALA A 18 10.62 11.35 -9.76
CA ALA A 18 10.83 12.54 -10.57
C ALA A 18 11.80 12.24 -11.73
N ALA A 19 11.54 12.81 -12.91
CA ALA A 19 12.52 12.87 -13.98
C ALA A 19 13.57 13.92 -13.61
N ASN A 20 14.84 13.52 -13.52
CA ASN A 20 15.96 14.43 -13.26
C ASN A 20 16.39 15.22 -14.52
N TRP A 21 15.69 15.04 -15.64
CA TRP A 21 16.03 15.58 -16.96
C TRP A 21 14.77 15.91 -17.76
N PHE A 22 14.89 16.77 -18.78
CA PHE A 22 13.82 16.99 -19.75
C PHE A 22 13.51 15.68 -20.49
N SER A 23 12.23 15.34 -20.64
CA SER A 23 11.82 14.15 -21.40
C SER A 23 12.05 14.33 -22.90
N ARG A 24 11.99 15.58 -23.38
CA ARG A 24 12.50 16.01 -24.69
C ARG A 24 12.66 17.53 -24.73
N VAL A 25 13.50 17.99 -25.64
CA VAL A 25 13.62 19.40 -26.02
C VAL A 25 13.32 19.51 -27.50
N THR A 26 12.52 20.51 -27.88
CA THR A 26 12.17 20.78 -29.27
C THR A 26 12.61 22.17 -29.69
N SER A 27 13.04 22.31 -30.94
CA SER A 27 13.22 23.60 -31.59
C SER A 27 11.90 24.38 -31.67
N PRO A 28 11.94 25.70 -31.96
CA PRO A 28 10.72 26.51 -32.12
C PRO A 28 9.71 25.95 -33.13
N ASN A 29 10.18 25.20 -34.13
CA ASN A 29 9.36 24.53 -35.16
C ASN A 29 9.01 23.06 -34.81
N GLY A 30 9.23 22.63 -33.56
CA GLY A 30 8.79 21.33 -33.05
C GLY A 30 9.69 20.13 -33.39
N SER A 31 10.84 20.32 -34.03
CA SER A 31 11.81 19.23 -34.26
C SER A 31 12.53 18.85 -32.97
N LEU A 32 12.71 17.56 -32.73
CA LEU A 32 13.49 17.06 -31.59
C LEU A 32 14.94 17.53 -31.70
N THR A 33 15.51 17.99 -30.60
CA THR A 33 16.95 18.27 -30.52
C THR A 33 17.71 17.03 -30.04
N ASN A 34 18.95 16.86 -30.50
CA ASN A 34 19.80 15.73 -30.09
C ASN A 34 20.33 15.86 -28.65
N ASN A 35 20.00 16.94 -27.93
CA ASN A 35 20.47 17.19 -26.58
C ASN A 35 19.30 17.58 -25.67
N GLN A 36 18.90 16.65 -24.80
CA GLN A 36 17.84 16.82 -23.82
C GLN A 36 18.34 17.37 -22.48
N HIS A 37 19.57 17.89 -22.41
CA HIS A 37 20.16 18.45 -21.19
C HIS A 37 20.32 19.98 -21.25
N VAL A 38 20.11 20.59 -22.41
CA VAL A 38 20.26 22.04 -22.62
C VAL A 38 19.08 22.56 -23.42
N VAL A 39 18.46 23.63 -22.94
CA VAL A 39 17.37 24.34 -23.63
C VAL A 39 17.91 25.70 -24.05
N MET A 40 18.17 25.87 -25.35
CA MET A 40 18.63 27.14 -25.91
C MET A 40 17.47 28.16 -25.96
N PRO A 41 17.77 29.47 -26.02
CA PRO A 41 16.73 30.49 -26.21
C PRO A 41 15.80 30.16 -27.39
N GLY A 42 14.49 30.21 -27.15
CA GLY A 42 13.45 29.89 -28.13
C GLY A 42 13.10 28.39 -28.25
N GLN A 43 13.85 27.48 -27.60
CA GLN A 43 13.50 26.07 -27.54
C GLN A 43 12.45 25.79 -26.46
N ILE A 44 11.70 24.71 -26.64
CA ILE A 44 10.66 24.25 -25.71
C ILE A 44 11.17 23.00 -25.01
N ALA A 45 11.14 23.02 -23.69
CA ALA A 45 11.41 21.87 -22.85
C ALA A 45 10.11 21.17 -22.48
N VAL A 46 10.09 19.84 -22.53
CA VAL A 46 8.93 19.03 -22.15
C VAL A 46 9.30 18.14 -20.97
N PHE A 47 8.42 18.13 -19.97
CA PHE A 47 8.47 17.22 -18.83
C PHE A 47 7.33 16.22 -18.95
N GLU A 48 7.66 14.93 -18.92
CA GLU A 48 6.70 13.84 -18.83
C GLU A 48 6.91 13.10 -17.51
N PHE A 49 5.81 12.89 -16.79
CA PHE A 49 5.82 12.15 -15.54
C PHE A 49 4.52 11.36 -15.41
N LYS A 50 4.58 10.26 -14.66
CA LYS A 50 3.41 9.47 -14.30
C LYS A 50 2.90 9.93 -12.95
N LEU A 51 1.61 10.22 -12.85
CA LEU A 51 0.93 10.46 -11.59
C LEU A 51 0.21 9.20 -11.15
N ASN A 52 0.51 8.74 -9.94
CA ASN A 52 -0.24 7.66 -9.29
C ASN A 52 -0.92 8.24 -8.05
N ALA A 53 -2.25 8.14 -7.97
CA ALA A 53 -2.96 8.51 -6.76
C ALA A 53 -2.65 7.49 -5.66
N PRO A 54 -2.24 7.93 -4.45
CA PRO A 54 -2.08 7.01 -3.33
C PRO A 54 -3.45 6.44 -2.92
N LEU A 55 -3.46 5.26 -2.26
CA LEU A 55 -4.69 4.57 -1.83
C LEU A 55 -5.63 5.44 -0.99
N ASN A 56 -5.09 6.39 -0.24
CA ASN A 56 -5.81 7.32 0.62
C ASN A 56 -6.04 8.70 -0.01
N ALA A 57 -5.87 8.85 -1.33
CA ALA A 57 -6.16 10.11 -2.00
C ALA A 57 -7.65 10.49 -1.85
N PRO A 58 -7.96 11.78 -1.62
CA PRO A 58 -9.33 12.26 -1.70
C PRO A 58 -9.94 11.98 -3.07
N THR A 59 -11.22 11.61 -3.10
CA THR A 59 -11.94 11.37 -4.36
C THR A 59 -12.48 12.68 -4.93
N GLY A 60 -12.71 12.71 -6.25
CA GLY A 60 -13.24 13.86 -6.97
C GLY A 60 -12.20 14.57 -7.83
N GLN A 61 -12.54 15.80 -8.23
CA GLN A 61 -11.65 16.63 -9.05
C GLN A 61 -10.55 17.22 -8.18
N LEU A 62 -9.31 16.82 -8.46
CA LEU A 62 -8.13 17.34 -7.82
C LEU A 62 -7.30 18.16 -8.81
N ARG A 63 -6.56 19.11 -8.26
CA ARG A 63 -5.63 19.96 -9.00
C ARG A 63 -4.23 19.79 -8.42
N GLN A 64 -3.29 19.37 -9.26
CA GLN A 64 -1.88 19.33 -8.90
C GLN A 64 -1.17 20.51 -9.57
N TYR A 65 -0.49 21.30 -8.76
CA TYR A 65 0.31 22.42 -9.23
C TYR A 65 1.75 21.99 -9.49
N PHE A 66 2.34 22.55 -10.54
CA PHE A 66 3.72 22.34 -10.95
C PHE A 66 4.36 23.68 -11.22
N ARG A 67 5.63 23.78 -10.84
CA ARG A 67 6.48 24.90 -11.17
C ARG A 67 7.86 24.40 -11.58
N PRO A 68 8.38 24.79 -12.75
CA PRO A 68 9.78 24.55 -13.06
C PRO A 68 10.64 25.41 -12.13
N THR A 69 11.69 24.81 -11.58
CA THR A 69 12.63 25.46 -10.66
C THR A 69 14.03 25.39 -11.27
N PHE A 70 14.92 26.31 -10.87
CA PHE A 70 16.32 26.34 -11.29
C PHE A 70 17.19 26.43 -10.04
N GLU A 71 18.02 25.42 -9.81
CA GLU A 71 18.64 25.16 -8.51
C GLU A 71 19.61 26.25 -8.01
N SER A 72 20.05 27.17 -8.87
CA SER A 72 21.02 28.23 -8.50
C SER A 72 20.47 29.65 -8.44
N ASP A 73 19.16 29.86 -8.57
CA ASP A 73 18.52 31.18 -8.42
C ASP A 73 17.88 31.34 -7.01
N PRO A 74 18.24 32.36 -6.22
CA PRO A 74 17.62 32.63 -4.91
C PRO A 74 16.10 32.93 -4.96
N TYR A 75 15.55 33.26 -6.14
CA TYR A 75 14.11 33.43 -6.34
C TYR A 75 13.41 32.16 -6.86
N ASN A 76 14.20 31.16 -7.29
CA ASN A 76 13.85 29.76 -7.59
C ASN A 76 12.61 29.52 -8.46
N ASN A 77 12.33 30.40 -9.43
CA ASN A 77 11.07 30.40 -10.15
C ASN A 77 11.26 30.58 -11.67
N LEU A 78 11.34 29.47 -12.40
CA LEU A 78 11.28 29.51 -13.86
C LEU A 78 9.81 29.59 -14.31
N GLY A 79 9.25 30.81 -14.27
CA GLY A 79 7.93 31.11 -14.83
C GLY A 79 6.73 30.89 -13.90
N ASN A 80 5.55 30.81 -14.53
CA ASN A 80 4.25 30.78 -13.87
C ASN A 80 3.92 29.41 -13.27
N LEU A 81 3.14 29.43 -12.19
CA LEU A 81 2.55 28.21 -11.62
C LEU A 81 1.56 27.62 -12.65
N SER A 82 1.84 26.40 -13.09
CA SER A 82 0.95 25.63 -13.95
C SER A 82 0.22 24.58 -13.13
N TRP A 83 -0.90 24.06 -13.63
CA TRP A 83 -1.59 22.97 -12.97
C TRP A 83 -2.24 22.01 -13.96
N VAL A 84 -2.45 20.78 -13.51
CA VAL A 84 -3.28 19.79 -14.19
C VAL A 84 -4.47 19.43 -13.31
N ASN A 85 -5.64 19.30 -13.92
CA ASN A 85 -6.81 18.73 -13.25
C ASN A 85 -6.84 17.22 -13.53
N PHE A 86 -7.21 16.44 -12.53
CA PHE A 86 -7.42 15.01 -12.68
C PHE A 86 -8.57 14.56 -11.77
N SER A 87 -9.26 13.51 -12.19
CA SER A 87 -10.35 12.92 -11.41
C SER A 87 -9.83 11.68 -10.68
N VAL A 88 -9.92 11.69 -9.35
CA VAL A 88 -9.62 10.51 -8.53
C VAL A 88 -10.93 9.82 -8.20
N THR A 89 -11.05 8.56 -8.62
CA THR A 89 -12.15 7.69 -8.21
C THR A 89 -11.79 6.98 -6.90
N PRO A 90 -12.79 6.55 -6.10
CA PRO A 90 -12.53 5.72 -4.92
C PRO A 90 -11.69 4.50 -5.30
N ALA A 91 -10.64 4.20 -4.52
CA ALA A 91 -9.90 2.98 -4.75
C ALA A 91 -10.80 1.76 -4.53
N LYS A 92 -10.73 0.80 -5.47
CA LYS A 92 -11.62 -0.36 -5.50
C LYS A 92 -11.45 -1.24 -4.26
N TYR A 93 -10.20 -1.49 -3.88
CA TYR A 93 -9.83 -2.38 -2.80
C TYR A 93 -8.99 -1.62 -1.78
N ILE A 94 -9.57 -1.35 -0.62
CA ILE A 94 -8.87 -0.68 0.48
C ILE A 94 -9.30 -1.35 1.78
N ALA A 95 -8.33 -1.82 2.55
CA ALA A 95 -8.51 -2.39 3.86
C ALA A 95 -8.12 -1.39 4.96
N GLN A 96 -8.96 -1.31 5.98
CA GLN A 96 -8.66 -0.64 7.23
C GLN A 96 -8.48 -1.68 8.32
N TYR A 97 -7.34 -1.64 9.03
CA TYR A 97 -7.17 -2.45 10.24
C TYR A 97 -8.21 -2.05 11.30
N ILE A 98 -8.85 -3.04 11.92
CA ILE A 98 -9.84 -2.85 12.97
C ILE A 98 -9.34 -3.38 14.31
N ASN A 99 -8.91 -4.64 14.34
CA ASN A 99 -8.54 -5.31 15.58
C ASN A 99 -7.67 -6.53 15.31
N GLN A 100 -7.12 -7.10 16.37
CA GLN A 100 -6.40 -8.36 16.35
C GLN A 100 -6.56 -9.13 17.66
N SER A 101 -6.16 -10.40 17.68
CA SER A 101 -6.08 -11.17 18.94
C SER A 101 -5.07 -10.56 19.91
N PRO A 102 -5.17 -10.86 21.23
CA PRO A 102 -4.12 -10.53 22.18
C PRO A 102 -2.74 -11.07 21.75
N ARG A 103 -1.69 -10.51 22.36
CA ARG A 103 -0.31 -10.88 22.11
C ARG A 103 -0.08 -12.38 22.33
N PRO A 104 0.31 -13.15 21.30
CA PRO A 104 0.57 -14.57 21.45
C PRO A 104 1.92 -14.86 22.14
N TYR A 105 1.95 -15.92 22.94
CA TYR A 105 3.15 -16.49 23.55
C TYR A 105 3.16 -18.02 23.36
N ALA A 106 4.32 -18.60 23.05
CA ALA A 106 4.45 -20.06 22.87
C ALA A 106 5.88 -20.53 23.12
N THR A 107 6.06 -21.79 23.49
CA THR A 107 7.36 -22.45 23.40
C THR A 107 7.62 -22.93 21.96
N PRO A 108 8.88 -23.18 21.55
CA PRO A 108 9.19 -23.82 20.28
C PRO A 108 8.34 -25.08 20.02
N GLY A 109 7.82 -25.22 18.81
CA GLY A 109 6.92 -26.30 18.37
C GLY A 109 5.45 -26.11 18.75
N GLN A 110 5.11 -25.16 19.62
CA GLN A 110 3.73 -24.97 20.08
C GLN A 110 2.97 -23.97 19.20
N SER A 111 1.87 -24.43 18.60
CA SER A 111 0.98 -23.57 17.81
C SER A 111 0.07 -22.68 18.68
N ARG A 112 -0.16 -21.45 18.22
CA ARG A 112 -1.12 -20.50 18.82
C ARG A 112 -2.05 -19.92 17.76
N SER A 113 -3.36 -19.97 17.99
CA SER A 113 -4.32 -19.27 17.13
C SER A 113 -4.25 -17.76 17.39
N VAL A 114 -4.27 -16.99 16.30
CA VAL A 114 -4.29 -15.53 16.28
C VAL A 114 -5.24 -15.07 15.18
N TYR A 115 -5.71 -13.83 15.26
CA TYR A 115 -6.51 -13.26 14.18
C TYR A 115 -6.24 -11.79 13.94
N PHE A 116 -6.49 -11.35 12.71
CA PHE A 116 -6.67 -9.94 12.37
C PHE A 116 -8.07 -9.69 11.80
N GLU A 117 -8.58 -8.49 12.06
CA GLU A 117 -9.84 -8.01 11.51
C GLU A 117 -9.59 -6.76 10.65
N TYR A 118 -10.14 -6.78 9.45
CA TYR A 118 -10.02 -5.69 8.49
C TYR A 118 -11.38 -5.28 7.94
N ARG A 119 -11.68 -3.99 7.95
CA ARG A 119 -12.87 -3.43 7.31
C ARG A 119 -12.61 -3.16 5.84
N ASN A 120 -13.56 -3.52 5.00
CA ASN A 120 -13.60 -3.07 3.62
C ASN A 120 -14.03 -1.60 3.57
N ILE A 121 -13.10 -0.70 3.30
CA ILE A 121 -13.39 0.72 3.08
C ILE A 121 -13.23 1.10 1.60
N GLY A 122 -13.04 0.11 0.73
CA GLY A 122 -13.02 0.28 -0.72
C GLY A 122 -14.43 0.27 -1.33
N ALA A 123 -14.48 0.54 -2.63
CA ALA A 123 -15.74 0.56 -3.37
C ALA A 123 -16.20 -0.82 -3.89
N THR A 124 -15.38 -1.86 -3.76
CA THR A 124 -15.66 -3.20 -4.30
C THR A 124 -15.70 -4.24 -3.18
N ARG A 125 -16.65 -5.16 -3.26
CA ARG A 125 -16.73 -6.32 -2.35
C ARG A 125 -15.48 -7.18 -2.44
N TRP A 126 -15.15 -7.84 -1.34
CA TRP A 126 -14.07 -8.81 -1.29
C TRP A 126 -14.63 -10.21 -1.39
N TYR A 127 -13.91 -11.07 -2.09
CA TYR A 127 -14.17 -12.49 -2.19
C TYR A 127 -12.97 -13.23 -1.64
N ASP A 128 -13.20 -14.36 -1.00
CA ASP A 128 -12.15 -15.35 -0.73
C ASP A 128 -12.13 -16.44 -1.82
N ASP A 129 -11.21 -17.39 -1.68
CA ASP A 129 -11.10 -18.54 -2.60
C ASP A 129 -12.38 -19.36 -2.73
N THR A 130 -13.24 -19.36 -1.70
CA THR A 130 -14.50 -20.12 -1.70
C THR A 130 -15.57 -19.48 -2.57
N SER A 131 -15.59 -18.15 -2.66
CA SER A 131 -16.68 -17.40 -3.29
C SER A 131 -16.28 -16.58 -4.52
N ALA A 132 -14.98 -16.48 -4.82
CA ALA A 132 -14.48 -15.70 -5.95
C ALA A 132 -15.07 -16.20 -7.29
N PRO A 133 -15.85 -15.37 -8.01
CA PRO A 133 -16.33 -15.74 -9.33
C PRO A 133 -15.21 -15.65 -10.37
N SER A 134 -15.40 -16.32 -11.50
CA SER A 134 -14.44 -16.26 -12.61
C SER A 134 -14.15 -14.81 -13.02
N GLY A 135 -12.86 -14.48 -13.15
CA GLY A 135 -12.39 -13.13 -13.48
C GLY A 135 -12.24 -12.19 -12.28
N TYR A 136 -12.49 -12.65 -11.06
CA TYR A 136 -12.21 -11.91 -9.83
C TYR A 136 -11.06 -12.56 -9.06
N ASN A 137 -10.23 -11.71 -8.47
CA ASN A 137 -9.12 -12.14 -7.66
C ASN A 137 -9.54 -12.24 -6.18
N PRO A 138 -9.23 -13.35 -5.50
CA PRO A 138 -9.54 -13.52 -4.09
C PRO A 138 -8.64 -12.65 -3.21
N ILE A 139 -9.13 -12.33 -2.01
CA ILE A 139 -8.43 -11.55 -1.00
C ILE A 139 -7.85 -12.49 0.06
N HIS A 140 -6.53 -12.51 0.18
CA HIS A 140 -5.81 -13.33 1.15
C HIS A 140 -5.14 -12.47 2.21
N LEU A 141 -4.86 -13.06 3.37
CA LEU A 141 -3.92 -12.47 4.32
C LEU A 141 -2.50 -12.86 3.91
N ALA A 142 -1.61 -11.86 3.77
CA ALA A 142 -0.21 -12.08 3.45
C ALA A 142 0.71 -11.65 4.60
N ALA A 143 1.76 -12.43 4.84
CA ALA A 143 2.91 -11.95 5.59
C ALA A 143 3.64 -10.87 4.77
N THR A 144 4.03 -9.76 5.42
CA THR A 144 4.55 -8.56 4.74
C THR A 144 5.76 -7.94 5.44
N ASN A 145 6.22 -6.80 4.92
CA ASN A 145 7.42 -6.07 5.29
C ASN A 145 8.74 -6.86 5.10
N PRO A 146 9.12 -7.24 3.85
CA PRO A 146 8.48 -6.91 2.56
C PRO A 146 7.25 -7.79 2.24
N ILE A 147 6.37 -7.30 1.35
CA ILE A 147 5.15 -8.03 0.94
C ILE A 147 5.49 -9.42 0.41
N ASN A 148 4.70 -10.43 0.80
CA ASN A 148 4.92 -11.84 0.49
C ASN A 148 6.21 -12.44 1.07
N LYS A 149 6.72 -11.90 2.18
CA LYS A 149 7.83 -12.56 2.87
C LYS A 149 7.42 -13.96 3.33
N SER A 150 8.39 -14.87 3.34
CA SER A 150 8.25 -16.14 4.04
C SER A 150 8.34 -15.87 5.55
N SER A 151 7.36 -16.32 6.33
CA SER A 151 7.43 -16.27 7.79
C SER A 151 8.10 -17.52 8.34
N ILE A 152 8.89 -17.38 9.41
CA ILE A 152 9.44 -18.54 10.13
C ILE A 152 8.37 -19.31 10.90
N PHE A 153 7.23 -18.67 11.18
CA PHE A 153 6.12 -19.24 11.94
C PHE A 153 5.09 -19.95 11.07
N SER A 154 5.37 -20.12 9.77
CA SER A 154 4.40 -20.53 8.76
C SER A 154 4.07 -22.02 8.72
N TYR A 155 4.47 -22.79 9.75
CA TYR A 155 4.18 -24.21 9.79
C TYR A 155 2.67 -24.44 9.84
N GLY A 156 2.15 -25.18 8.86
CA GLY A 156 0.71 -25.45 8.69
C GLY A 156 -0.03 -24.40 7.84
N TRP A 157 0.65 -23.36 7.35
CA TRP A 157 0.03 -22.39 6.43
C TRP A 157 -0.11 -22.96 5.02
N PRO A 158 -1.13 -22.54 4.25
CA PRO A 158 -1.25 -22.84 2.83
C PRO A 158 0.02 -22.58 2.01
N SER A 159 0.74 -21.50 2.32
CA SER A 159 2.11 -21.27 1.87
C SER A 159 2.87 -20.41 2.88
N SER A 160 4.20 -20.34 2.76
CA SER A 160 5.02 -19.70 3.79
C SER A 160 4.78 -18.20 3.96
N GLY A 161 4.11 -17.55 3.00
CA GLY A 161 3.67 -16.16 3.08
C GLY A 161 2.15 -15.98 3.11
N ARG A 162 1.37 -17.06 3.25
CA ARG A 162 -0.10 -17.07 3.22
C ARG A 162 -0.68 -17.80 4.42
N PRO A 163 -0.83 -17.13 5.56
CA PRO A 163 -1.47 -17.70 6.74
C PRO A 163 -2.90 -18.18 6.52
N ASN A 164 -3.66 -17.48 5.69
CA ASN A 164 -5.06 -17.81 5.45
C ASN A 164 -5.53 -17.31 4.08
N LEU A 165 -6.24 -18.18 3.34
CA LEU A 165 -6.81 -17.90 2.02
C LEU A 165 -8.31 -17.55 2.09
N ASN A 166 -8.98 -17.87 3.22
CA ASN A 166 -10.41 -17.67 3.38
C ASN A 166 -10.74 -16.74 4.54
N PHE A 167 -11.90 -16.09 4.46
CA PHE A 167 -12.42 -15.36 5.61
C PHE A 167 -12.87 -16.38 6.65
N THR A 168 -12.31 -16.32 7.86
CA THR A 168 -12.76 -17.18 8.96
C THR A 168 -14.13 -16.73 9.46
N LYS A 169 -14.34 -15.41 9.51
CA LYS A 169 -15.61 -14.78 9.84
C LYS A 169 -15.77 -13.50 9.03
N VAL A 170 -17.02 -13.15 8.72
CA VAL A 170 -17.39 -11.83 8.22
C VAL A 170 -18.40 -11.23 9.19
N PHE A 171 -18.13 -10.00 9.63
CA PHE A 171 -19.03 -9.24 10.49
C PHE A 171 -19.66 -8.10 9.70
N GLU A 172 -20.87 -7.73 10.12
CA GLU A 172 -21.47 -6.47 9.73
C GLU A 172 -20.62 -5.28 10.20
N SER A 173 -20.93 -4.08 9.73
CA SER A 173 -20.15 -2.86 10.00
C SER A 173 -19.99 -2.53 11.49
N ASN A 174 -20.87 -3.05 12.34
CA ASN A 174 -20.82 -2.92 13.80
C ASN A 174 -19.72 -3.77 14.46
N GLY A 175 -19.10 -4.71 13.74
CA GLY A 175 -18.00 -5.55 14.23
C GLY A 175 -18.40 -6.63 15.25
N VAL A 176 -19.69 -6.86 15.45
CA VAL A 176 -20.20 -7.82 16.44
C VAL A 176 -21.15 -8.84 15.81
N THR A 177 -22.04 -8.39 14.93
CA THR A 177 -23.01 -9.26 14.26
C THR A 177 -22.34 -9.98 13.09
N LEU A 178 -22.47 -11.31 13.01
CA LEU A 178 -22.01 -12.05 11.83
C LEU A 178 -22.87 -11.69 10.61
N ALA A 179 -22.22 -11.45 9.48
CA ALA A 179 -22.88 -11.26 8.21
C ALA A 179 -23.58 -12.55 7.75
N THR A 180 -24.67 -12.42 6.97
CA THR A 180 -25.35 -13.59 6.41
C THR A 180 -24.45 -14.42 5.50
N ASN A 181 -23.54 -13.77 4.75
CA ASN A 181 -22.55 -14.43 3.91
C ASN A 181 -21.17 -14.35 4.58
N GLN A 182 -20.58 -15.50 4.90
CA GLN A 182 -19.27 -15.60 5.57
C GLN A 182 -18.08 -15.67 4.60
N HIS A 183 -18.32 -15.59 3.29
CA HIS A 183 -17.30 -15.67 2.25
C HIS A 183 -17.20 -14.40 1.39
N VAL A 184 -18.11 -13.44 1.58
CA VAL A 184 -18.10 -12.16 0.86
C VAL A 184 -18.12 -11.01 1.85
N VAL A 185 -17.27 -10.01 1.65
CA VAL A 185 -17.17 -8.83 2.51
C VAL A 185 -17.59 -7.60 1.71
N GLU A 186 -18.80 -7.13 1.94
CA GLU A 186 -19.32 -5.91 1.33
C GLU A 186 -18.60 -4.66 1.86
N PRO A 187 -18.61 -3.53 1.12
CA PRO A 187 -18.14 -2.26 1.64
C PRO A 187 -18.77 -1.92 3.01
N GLY A 188 -17.92 -1.62 3.98
CA GLY A 188 -18.28 -1.36 5.38
C GLY A 188 -18.22 -2.59 6.30
N GLN A 189 -18.29 -3.81 5.76
CA GLN A 189 -18.18 -5.05 6.54
C GLN A 189 -16.73 -5.35 6.93
N ILE A 190 -16.57 -6.28 7.88
CA ILE A 190 -15.27 -6.63 8.49
C ILE A 190 -14.97 -8.10 8.24
N ALA A 191 -13.83 -8.39 7.62
CA ALA A 191 -13.29 -9.72 7.45
C ALA A 191 -12.35 -10.07 8.60
N ARG A 192 -12.52 -11.25 9.21
CA ARG A 192 -11.54 -11.85 10.12
C ARG A 192 -10.74 -12.91 9.41
N PHE A 193 -9.43 -12.83 9.52
CA PHE A 193 -8.50 -13.90 9.17
C PHE A 193 -7.93 -14.48 10.45
N GLU A 194 -8.32 -15.70 10.78
CA GLU A 194 -7.77 -16.45 11.91
C GLU A 194 -6.81 -17.52 11.39
N PHE A 195 -5.66 -17.68 12.04
CA PHE A 195 -4.59 -18.60 11.62
C PHE A 195 -3.69 -18.94 12.80
N THR A 196 -2.81 -19.92 12.64
CA THR A 196 -1.88 -20.33 13.70
C THR A 196 -0.48 -19.75 13.49
N LEU A 197 0.21 -19.41 14.56
CA LEU A 197 1.65 -19.14 14.56
C LEU A 197 2.35 -20.29 15.29
N THR A 198 3.35 -20.89 14.64
CA THR A 198 4.09 -22.03 15.20
C THR A 198 5.59 -21.78 15.10
N PRO A 199 6.28 -21.37 16.19
CA PRO A 199 7.74 -21.27 16.20
C PRO A 199 8.37 -22.64 15.93
N PRO A 200 9.33 -22.76 15.00
CA PRO A 200 10.15 -23.97 14.84
C PRO A 200 10.82 -24.40 16.15
N TRP A 201 11.12 -25.68 16.31
CA TRP A 201 11.74 -26.27 17.51
C TRP A 201 13.08 -25.65 17.91
N ASN A 202 13.81 -25.07 16.95
CA ASN A 202 15.11 -24.42 17.16
C ASN A 202 15.01 -22.89 17.26
N THR A 203 13.81 -22.32 17.41
CA THR A 203 13.63 -20.88 17.54
C THR A 203 14.20 -20.41 18.88
N PRO A 204 15.16 -19.46 18.89
CA PRO A 204 15.65 -18.90 20.14
C PRO A 204 14.52 -18.26 20.96
N ARG A 205 14.72 -18.22 22.28
CA ARG A 205 13.88 -17.41 23.15
C ARG A 205 13.95 -15.94 22.75
N GLY A 206 12.82 -15.25 22.67
CA GLY A 206 12.80 -13.83 22.32
C GLY A 206 11.46 -13.30 21.84
N ASN A 207 11.47 -12.05 21.40
CA ASN A 207 10.31 -11.37 20.83
C ASN A 207 10.51 -11.18 19.32
N TYR A 208 9.51 -11.58 18.54
CA TYR A 208 9.54 -11.58 17.09
C TYR A 208 8.37 -10.76 16.56
N ARG A 209 8.65 -9.77 15.72
CA ARG A 209 7.60 -8.97 15.09
C ARG A 209 7.23 -9.53 13.72
N GLU A 210 5.98 -9.87 13.55
CA GLU A 210 5.44 -10.34 12.28
C GLU A 210 4.38 -9.38 11.76
N PHE A 211 4.57 -8.92 10.53
CA PHE A 211 3.68 -7.99 9.86
C PHE A 211 2.77 -8.73 8.89
N PHE A 212 1.52 -8.28 8.81
CA PHE A 212 0.51 -8.82 7.92
C PHE A 212 -0.33 -7.71 7.30
N GLN A 213 -0.87 -8.01 6.13
CA GLN A 213 -1.88 -7.17 5.48
C GLN A 213 -2.71 -8.01 4.51
N PRO A 214 -3.97 -7.64 4.22
CA PRO A 214 -4.71 -8.24 3.14
C PRO A 214 -4.13 -7.86 1.78
N VAL A 215 -4.21 -8.79 0.83
CA VAL A 215 -3.74 -8.63 -0.54
C VAL A 215 -4.73 -9.15 -1.56
N ILE A 216 -4.73 -8.56 -2.74
CA ILE A 216 -5.47 -9.04 -3.91
C ILE A 216 -4.56 -10.02 -4.67
N GLU A 217 -4.88 -11.32 -4.66
CA GLU A 217 -4.03 -12.30 -5.35
C GLU A 217 -3.98 -12.08 -6.85
N GLY A 218 -2.81 -12.29 -7.46
CA GLY A 218 -2.64 -12.19 -8.91
C GLY A 218 -2.90 -10.82 -9.55
N ALA A 219 -3.14 -9.76 -8.76
CA ALA A 219 -3.29 -8.39 -9.30
C ALA A 219 -1.94 -7.83 -9.79
N SER A 220 -1.90 -6.63 -10.39
CA SER A 220 -0.62 -5.91 -10.59
C SER A 220 -0.26 -5.04 -9.38
N GLN A 221 -1.27 -4.61 -8.62
CA GLN A 221 -1.14 -3.90 -7.35
C GLN A 221 -1.80 -4.73 -6.25
N TRP A 222 -0.99 -5.43 -5.46
CA TRP A 222 -1.52 -6.42 -4.49
C TRP A 222 -1.94 -5.79 -3.17
N SER A 223 -1.30 -4.68 -2.79
CA SER A 223 -1.50 -4.06 -1.48
C SER A 223 -2.85 -3.38 -1.40
N MET A 224 -3.63 -3.78 -0.39
CA MET A 224 -4.90 -3.13 -0.04
C MET A 224 -4.73 -2.10 1.09
N GLY A 225 -3.51 -1.87 1.56
CA GLY A 225 -3.26 -1.15 2.81
C GLY A 225 -3.52 -2.06 4.02
N GLY A 226 -3.88 -1.47 5.17
CA GLY A 226 -4.18 -2.24 6.38
C GLY A 226 -2.98 -2.99 6.97
N LEU A 227 -1.78 -2.41 6.94
CA LEU A 227 -0.61 -3.01 7.59
C LEU A 227 -0.84 -3.12 9.11
N ALA A 228 -0.73 -4.33 9.64
CA ALA A 228 -0.78 -4.62 11.07
C ALA A 228 0.34 -5.58 11.46
N TRP A 229 0.56 -5.78 12.76
CA TRP A 229 1.59 -6.70 13.25
C TRP A 229 1.26 -7.30 14.61
N PHE A 230 1.91 -8.43 14.91
CA PHE A 230 2.02 -8.97 16.26
C PHE A 230 3.46 -8.90 16.75
N ASP A 231 3.63 -8.74 18.06
CA ASP A 231 4.86 -9.12 18.74
C ASP A 231 4.66 -10.51 19.35
N PHE A 232 5.26 -11.54 18.74
CA PHE A 232 5.18 -12.93 19.18
C PHE A 232 6.31 -13.24 20.17
N SER A 233 5.97 -13.74 21.35
CA SER A 233 6.97 -14.15 22.35
C SER A 233 7.21 -15.66 22.29
N VAL A 234 8.48 -16.03 22.10
CA VAL A 234 8.97 -17.41 22.22
C VAL A 234 9.66 -17.54 23.57
N ASP A 235 9.22 -18.50 24.39
CA ASP A 235 9.81 -18.85 25.69
C ASP A 235 10.67 -20.11 25.64
#